data_AF-A0A7S1Q5L0-F1
#
_entry.id   AF-A0A7S1Q5L0-F1
#
_cell.length_a   1.000
_cell.length_b   1.000
_cell.length_c   1.000
_cell.angle_alpha   90.00
_cell.angle_beta   90.00
_cell.angle_gamma   90.00
#
_symmetry.space_group_name_H-M   'P 1'
#
loop_
_entity.id
_entity.type
_entity.pdbx_description
1 polymer ?
#
loop_
_entity_poly.entity_id
_entity_poly.type
_entity_poly.pdbx_seq_one_letter_code
_entity_poly.pdbx_strand_id
1 'polypeptide(L)'
;MLPQTVKEVLREARPDWTGRELAAVQTKLERVGVFTIEALQDSLDEHIKGHINLLLQQHGLKTFTDQTLFALKAAFQGRHPRRIKETEDAEDAGEAKLPPPRRLPEVVPVVAQRYNVTTDGERIVSKSTTAGWGVVTFDAPADFVLAVQFERDAGALAEPWADYVLVGLVPGTVKAAQIAASDQPWDWGVWVAPCTSPLQVWSRMRTPHNPIQVPLLQEALRAGQTLHLKRNVQGIVGVSVDDGAAVRLPSSSVWRGSGVAMRPCVILGPNTVAKVWITLFSDSRPGQGGEDSPEADANQRAAGNDPQEAAAQDVAQRAECVAPQGACQAEQQAQRTGAEDDAQELRPVEVDREPSRANEESDDDDDDDDDPARQGR
;
A
#
# COMPACT_ATOMS: atom_id res chain seq x y z
N MET A 1 16.91 24.86 14.83
CA MET A 1 15.50 24.52 15.15
C MET A 1 15.54 23.32 16.06
N LEU A 2 15.01 23.40 17.28
CA LEU A 2 15.01 22.25 18.18
C LEU A 2 14.01 21.22 17.65
N PRO A 3 14.38 19.93 17.55
CA PRO A 3 13.43 18.87 17.24
C PRO A 3 12.45 18.78 18.40
N GLN A 4 11.23 19.24 18.17
CA GLN A 4 10.19 19.18 19.19
C GLN A 4 9.63 17.78 19.23
N THR A 5 9.26 17.34 20.43
CA THR A 5 8.55 16.08 20.61
C THR A 5 7.05 16.32 20.55
N VAL A 6 6.25 15.31 20.17
CA VAL A 6 4.77 15.39 20.19
C VAL A 6 4.28 15.90 21.55
N LYS A 7 4.91 15.46 22.64
CA LYS A 7 4.62 15.89 24.02
C LYS A 7 4.75 17.41 24.24
N GLU A 8 5.72 18.06 23.61
CA GLU A 8 5.90 19.51 23.71
C GLU A 8 4.79 20.28 23.00
N VAL A 9 4.36 19.79 21.83
CA VAL A 9 3.22 20.36 21.09
C VAL A 9 1.93 20.21 21.90
N LEU A 10 1.69 19.03 22.49
CA LEU A 10 0.54 18.80 23.37
C LEU A 10 0.53 19.74 24.58
N ARG A 11 1.70 19.97 25.19
CA ARG A 11 1.84 20.87 26.35
C ARG A 11 1.62 22.33 25.99
N GLU A 12 2.04 22.76 24.81
CA GLU A 12 1.77 24.12 24.33
C GLU A 12 0.29 24.33 24.02
N ALA A 13 -0.36 23.35 23.38
CA ALA A 13 -1.78 23.44 23.04
C ALA A 13 -2.67 23.53 24.29
N ARG A 14 -2.32 22.80 25.36
CA ARG A 14 -3.10 22.75 26.61
C ARG A 14 -2.17 22.82 27.82
N PRO A 15 -1.74 24.03 28.22
CA PRO A 15 -0.82 24.19 29.36
C PRO A 15 -1.48 23.82 30.70
N ASP A 16 -2.81 23.76 30.74
CA ASP A 16 -3.61 23.30 31.88
C ASP A 16 -3.55 21.78 32.09
N TRP A 17 -3.09 21.00 31.11
CA TRP A 17 -2.98 19.55 31.26
C TRP A 17 -1.86 19.13 32.21
N THR A 18 -2.24 18.30 33.18
CA THR A 18 -1.31 17.63 34.07
C THR A 18 -0.42 16.65 33.29
N GLY A 19 0.72 16.27 33.88
CA GLY A 19 1.62 15.27 33.28
C GLY A 19 0.93 13.94 32.97
N ARG A 20 -0.07 13.55 33.78
CA ARG A 20 -0.87 12.34 33.59
C ARG A 20 -1.79 12.46 32.37
N GLU A 21 -2.44 13.60 32.19
CA GLU A 21 -3.31 13.86 31.04
C GLU A 21 -2.50 13.90 29.74
N LEU A 22 -1.33 14.55 29.75
CA LEU A 22 -0.41 14.54 28.61
C LEU A 22 0.00 13.12 28.21
N ALA A 23 0.37 12.27 29.17
CA ALA A 23 0.73 10.89 28.90
C ALA A 23 -0.46 10.07 28.36
N ALA A 24 -1.66 10.30 28.88
CA ALA A 24 -2.88 9.65 28.39
C ALA A 24 -3.22 10.06 26.95
N VAL A 25 -3.10 11.36 26.63
CA VAL A 25 -3.30 11.89 25.28
C VAL A 25 -2.24 11.36 24.32
N GLN A 26 -0.98 11.31 24.74
CA GLN A 26 0.10 10.74 23.94
C GLN A 26 -0.15 9.25 23.65
N THR A 27 -0.46 8.44 24.67
CA THR A 27 -0.80 7.01 24.51
C THR A 27 -1.99 6.82 23.55
N LYS A 28 -2.97 7.73 23.62
CA LYS A 28 -4.15 7.73 22.76
C LYS A 28 -3.80 8.03 21.30
N LEU A 29 -2.87 8.95 21.04
CA LEU A 29 -2.34 9.26 19.71
C LEU A 29 -1.51 8.09 19.15
N GLU A 30 -0.66 7.50 19.99
CA GLU A 30 0.14 6.33 19.62
C GLU A 30 -0.74 5.13 19.22
N ARG A 31 -1.87 4.91 19.92
CA ARG A 31 -2.84 3.86 19.57
C ARG A 31 -3.47 4.02 18.19
N VAL A 32 -3.58 5.23 17.68
CA VAL A 32 -4.08 5.52 16.32
C VAL A 32 -2.95 5.71 15.31
N GLY A 33 -1.71 5.37 15.68
CA GLY A 33 -0.55 5.41 14.80
C GLY A 33 0.09 6.78 14.61
N VAL A 34 -0.22 7.75 15.48
CA VAL A 34 0.37 9.10 15.44
C VAL A 34 1.56 9.17 16.40
N PHE A 35 2.75 8.89 15.86
CA PHE A 35 4.01 8.88 16.62
C PHE A 35 4.88 10.12 16.40
N THR A 36 4.66 10.83 15.29
CA THR A 36 5.49 11.96 14.87
C THR A 36 4.68 13.24 14.77
N ILE A 37 5.37 14.38 14.78
CA ILE A 37 4.75 15.69 14.67
C ILE A 37 4.07 15.86 13.31
N GLU A 38 4.70 15.39 12.24
CA GLU A 38 4.16 15.44 10.89
C GLU A 38 2.88 14.62 10.79
N ALA A 39 2.86 13.41 11.38
CA ALA A 39 1.65 12.59 11.43
C ALA A 39 0.51 13.28 12.20
N LEU A 40 0.84 13.99 13.29
CA LEU A 40 -0.14 14.77 14.04
C LEU A 40 -0.66 15.95 13.23
N GLN A 41 0.23 16.69 12.54
CA GLN A 41 -0.13 17.81 11.67
C GLN A 41 -1.02 17.36 10.51
N ASP A 42 -0.63 16.30 9.80
CA ASP A 42 -1.42 15.68 8.72
C ASP A 42 -2.82 15.27 9.22
N SER A 43 -2.91 14.76 10.46
CA SER A 43 -4.19 14.34 11.04
C SER A 43 -5.09 15.51 11.48
N LEU A 44 -4.52 16.71 11.64
CA LEU A 44 -5.19 17.95 12.01
C LEU A 44 -5.49 18.86 10.82
N ASP A 45 -5.01 18.52 9.62
CA ASP A 45 -5.18 19.30 8.41
C ASP A 45 -6.67 19.56 8.09
N GLU A 46 -6.97 20.79 7.64
CA GLU A 46 -8.33 21.26 7.35
C GLU A 46 -8.96 20.55 6.16
N HIS A 47 -8.14 20.05 5.24
CA HIS A 47 -8.61 19.29 4.09
C HIS A 47 -9.35 18.00 4.48
N ILE A 48 -9.16 17.49 5.71
CA ILE A 48 -9.87 16.32 6.24
C ILE A 48 -10.43 16.63 7.63
N LYS A 49 -11.49 17.45 7.67
CA LYS A 49 -12.14 17.87 8.92
C LYS A 49 -12.53 16.66 9.77
N GLY A 50 -11.94 16.57 10.96
CA GLY A 50 -12.25 15.52 11.93
C GLY A 50 -11.53 14.19 11.72
N HIS A 51 -10.54 14.11 10.83
CA HIS A 51 -9.79 12.87 10.56
C HIS A 51 -9.25 12.18 11.83
N ILE A 52 -8.60 12.95 12.72
CA ILE A 52 -8.09 12.41 13.98
C ILE A 52 -9.20 11.87 14.89
N ASN A 53 -10.37 12.51 14.91
CA ASN A 53 -11.52 12.04 15.71
C ASN A 53 -12.13 10.77 15.13
N LEU A 54 -12.18 10.66 13.80
CA LEU A 54 -12.61 9.43 13.12
C LEU A 54 -11.68 8.26 13.46
N LEU A 55 -10.36 8.46 13.40
CA LEU A 55 -9.38 7.45 13.80
C LEU A 55 -9.57 7.04 15.27
N LEU A 56 -9.82 7.98 16.18
CA LEU A 56 -10.09 7.67 17.58
C LEU A 56 -11.37 6.83 17.76
N GLN A 57 -12.46 7.19 17.08
CA GLN A 57 -13.71 6.44 17.14
C GLN A 57 -13.55 5.01 16.62
N GLN A 58 -12.80 4.81 15.53
CA GLN A 58 -12.51 3.49 14.98
C GLN A 58 -11.78 2.57 15.96
N HIS A 59 -11.01 3.15 16.89
CA HIS A 59 -10.31 2.42 17.95
C HIS A 59 -11.08 2.39 19.28
N GLY A 60 -12.35 2.80 19.30
CA GLY A 60 -13.18 2.85 20.52
C GLY A 60 -12.70 3.86 21.55
N LEU A 61 -11.93 4.87 21.12
CA LEU A 61 -11.39 5.91 21.98
C LEU A 61 -12.29 7.15 21.95
N LYS A 62 -12.42 7.82 23.10
CA LYS A 62 -13.17 9.09 23.19
C LYS A 62 -12.60 10.11 22.21
N THR A 63 -13.41 10.86 21.49
CA THR A 63 -12.93 11.92 20.59
C THR A 63 -12.29 13.08 21.34
N PHE A 64 -11.47 13.88 20.65
CA PHE A 64 -11.08 15.20 21.15
C PHE A 64 -12.24 16.19 20.97
N THR A 65 -12.37 17.11 21.92
CA THR A 65 -13.31 18.22 21.80
C THR A 65 -12.83 19.20 20.74
N ASP A 66 -13.75 19.95 20.12
CA ASP A 66 -13.41 20.96 19.11
C ASP A 66 -12.43 22.00 19.66
N GLN A 67 -12.59 22.39 20.92
CA GLN A 67 -11.66 23.28 21.61
C GLN A 67 -10.24 22.70 21.66
N THR A 68 -10.10 21.39 21.90
CA THR A 68 -8.79 20.72 21.93
C THR A 68 -8.17 20.66 20.54
N LEU A 69 -8.97 20.34 19.51
CA LEU A 69 -8.50 20.34 18.12
C LEU A 69 -8.05 21.74 17.66
N PHE A 70 -8.82 22.77 18.02
CA PHE A 70 -8.48 24.16 17.72
C PHE A 70 -7.18 24.57 18.41
N ALA A 71 -7.01 24.25 19.69
CA ALA A 71 -5.79 24.57 20.43
C ALA A 71 -4.56 23.85 19.87
N LEU A 72 -4.70 22.60 19.43
CA LEU A 72 -3.64 21.85 18.75
C LEU A 72 -3.25 22.52 17.43
N LYS A 73 -4.21 22.90 16.59
CA LYS A 73 -3.94 23.64 15.34
C LYS A 73 -3.23 24.97 15.61
N ALA A 74 -3.67 25.72 16.62
CA ALA A 74 -3.07 26.99 17.00
C ALA A 74 -1.60 26.82 17.44
N ALA A 75 -1.26 25.75 18.16
CA ALA A 75 0.12 25.44 18.55
C ALA A 75 1.04 25.23 17.33
N PHE A 76 0.53 24.61 16.25
CA PHE A 76 1.26 24.50 14.98
C PHE A 76 1.41 25.84 14.25
N GLN A 77 0.33 26.65 14.21
CA GLN A 77 0.31 27.92 13.47
C GLN A 77 1.14 29.02 14.15
N GLY A 78 1.15 29.08 15.48
CA GLY A 78 1.94 30.05 16.26
C GLY A 78 3.45 29.89 16.10
N ARG A 79 3.91 28.79 15.50
CA ARG A 79 5.31 28.45 15.30
C ARG A 79 5.77 28.53 13.85
N HIS A 80 4.87 28.73 12.89
CA HIS A 80 5.30 29.11 11.56
C HIS A 80 5.74 30.58 11.60
N PRO A 81 7.03 30.93 11.43
CA PRO A 81 7.35 32.30 11.10
C PRO A 81 6.55 32.63 9.84
N ARG A 82 5.63 33.60 9.94
CA ARG A 82 5.07 34.28 8.77
C ARG A 82 6.25 34.91 8.02
N ARG A 83 6.86 34.15 7.12
CA ARG A 83 7.94 34.64 6.27
C ARG A 83 7.88 33.97 4.91
N ILE A 84 6.81 34.26 4.20
CA ILE A 84 6.95 34.82 2.86
C ILE A 84 6.06 36.05 2.87
N LYS A 85 6.68 37.23 3.00
CA LYS A 85 6.05 38.44 2.48
C LYS A 85 5.92 38.18 0.99
N GLU A 86 4.70 38.11 0.50
CA GLU A 86 4.42 38.30 -0.92
C GLU A 86 5.12 39.60 -1.32
N THR A 87 6.17 39.46 -2.11
CA THR A 87 6.81 40.56 -2.81
C THR A 87 5.88 40.97 -3.95
N GLU A 88 4.85 41.73 -3.61
CA GLU A 88 4.16 42.62 -4.55
C GLU A 88 5.10 43.80 -4.85
N ASP A 89 6.17 43.56 -5.61
CA ASP A 89 7.04 44.60 -6.19
C ASP A 89 8.01 43.90 -7.17
N ALA A 90 7.48 43.43 -8.31
CA ALA A 90 8.29 43.02 -9.46
C ALA A 90 7.43 43.02 -10.74
N GLU A 91 6.78 44.14 -11.03
CA GLU A 91 6.54 44.49 -12.43
C GLU A 91 7.87 45.04 -12.97
N ASP A 92 8.27 44.58 -14.17
CA ASP A 92 9.50 44.96 -14.89
C ASP A 92 10.74 44.06 -14.67
N ALA A 93 10.64 42.80 -15.12
CA ALA A 93 11.81 42.03 -15.53
C ALA A 93 11.49 41.26 -16.82
N GLY A 94 12.22 41.62 -17.88
CA GLY A 94 12.01 41.13 -19.24
C GLY A 94 12.04 39.62 -19.40
N GLU A 95 11.38 39.21 -20.48
CA GLU A 95 11.30 37.89 -21.12
C GLU A 95 12.51 36.97 -20.83
N ALA A 96 12.49 36.36 -19.64
CA ALA A 96 13.46 35.36 -19.23
C ALA A 96 13.20 34.10 -20.05
N LYS A 97 14.08 33.85 -21.02
CA LYS A 97 14.21 32.62 -21.79
C LYS A 97 13.98 31.41 -20.88
N LEU A 98 12.78 30.83 -20.97
CA LEU A 98 12.38 29.66 -20.19
C LEU A 98 13.49 28.61 -20.31
N PRO A 99 13.98 28.04 -19.20
CA PRO A 99 14.94 26.96 -19.26
C PRO A 99 14.34 25.85 -20.13
N PRO A 100 15.13 25.24 -21.04
CA PRO A 100 14.62 24.21 -21.92
C PRO A 100 13.93 23.13 -21.09
N PRO A 101 12.77 22.61 -21.52
CA PRO A 101 12.03 21.60 -20.78
C PRO A 101 12.99 20.47 -20.41
N ARG A 102 13.12 20.19 -19.11
CA ARG A 102 13.93 19.07 -18.62
C ARG A 102 13.47 17.83 -19.36
N ARG A 103 14.37 17.22 -20.14
CA ARG A 103 14.09 15.96 -20.83
C ARG A 103 13.58 14.98 -19.78
N LEU A 104 12.34 14.52 -19.94
CA LEU A 104 11.77 13.49 -19.10
C LEU A 104 12.71 12.28 -19.16
N PRO A 105 13.07 11.68 -18.01
CA PRO A 105 13.97 10.55 -17.98
C PRO A 105 13.44 9.43 -18.88
N GLU A 106 14.35 8.80 -19.59
CA GLU A 106 14.08 7.68 -20.49
C GLU A 106 13.37 6.56 -19.70
N VAL A 107 12.11 6.30 -20.07
CA VAL A 107 11.22 5.35 -19.40
C VAL A 107 11.63 3.95 -19.83
N VAL A 108 12.56 3.32 -19.09
CA VAL A 108 12.84 1.90 -19.25
C VAL A 108 12.21 1.14 -18.08
N PRO A 109 11.02 0.54 -18.25
CA PRO A 109 10.40 -0.24 -17.20
C PRO A 109 11.23 -1.50 -16.92
N VAL A 110 11.95 -1.53 -15.78
CA VAL A 110 12.62 -2.75 -15.31
C VAL A 110 11.55 -3.65 -14.70
N VAL A 111 10.90 -4.44 -15.54
CA VAL A 111 9.97 -5.47 -15.05
C VAL A 111 10.79 -6.52 -14.30
N ALA A 112 10.53 -6.67 -13.00
CA ALA A 112 11.26 -7.58 -12.13
C ALA A 112 10.86 -9.03 -12.36
N GLN A 113 9.55 -9.29 -12.34
CA GLN A 113 9.01 -10.64 -12.52
C GLN A 113 7.68 -10.59 -13.25
N ARG A 114 7.42 -11.62 -14.05
CA ARG A 114 6.20 -11.81 -14.84
C ARG A 114 5.74 -13.24 -14.67
N TYR A 115 4.44 -13.46 -14.54
CA TYR A 115 3.84 -14.78 -14.49
C TYR A 115 2.47 -14.76 -15.17
N ASN A 116 2.17 -15.76 -16.01
CA ASN A 116 0.92 -15.83 -16.79
C ASN A 116 0.57 -14.53 -17.54
N VAL A 117 1.57 -13.83 -18.08
CA VAL A 117 1.37 -12.63 -18.91
C VAL A 117 2.26 -12.65 -20.14
N THR A 118 1.81 -11.97 -21.19
CA THR A 118 2.63 -11.57 -22.32
C THR A 118 2.74 -10.06 -22.39
N THR A 119 3.86 -9.56 -22.88
CA THR A 119 4.11 -8.13 -23.05
C THR A 119 4.43 -7.83 -24.50
N ASP A 120 3.82 -6.77 -25.03
CA ASP A 120 4.12 -6.19 -26.32
C ASP A 120 4.33 -4.67 -26.12
N GLY A 121 5.58 -4.26 -25.93
CA GLY A 121 5.92 -2.93 -25.43
C GLY A 121 5.31 -2.68 -24.04
N GLU A 122 4.51 -1.62 -23.92
CA GLU A 122 3.77 -1.26 -22.70
C GLU A 122 2.50 -2.09 -22.51
N ARG A 123 2.03 -2.78 -23.54
CA ARG A 123 0.79 -3.55 -23.49
C ARG A 123 1.05 -4.89 -22.80
N ILE A 124 0.31 -5.16 -21.73
CA ILE A 124 0.34 -6.44 -21.02
C ILE A 124 -0.98 -7.19 -21.26
N VAL A 125 -0.86 -8.44 -21.65
CA VAL A 125 -1.99 -9.34 -21.94
C VAL A 125 -1.92 -10.50 -20.96
N SER A 126 -2.98 -10.67 -20.17
CA SER A 126 -3.12 -11.82 -19.29
C SER A 126 -3.25 -13.10 -20.10
N LYS A 127 -2.41 -14.08 -19.78
CA LYS A 127 -2.54 -15.48 -20.23
C LYS A 127 -3.24 -16.33 -19.18
N SER A 128 -3.84 -15.69 -18.18
CA SER A 128 -4.42 -16.40 -17.06
C SER A 128 -5.62 -17.24 -17.47
N THR A 129 -5.71 -18.43 -16.90
CA THR A 129 -6.89 -19.28 -16.96
C THR A 129 -7.74 -19.06 -15.72
N THR A 130 -8.86 -19.76 -15.58
CA THR A 130 -9.68 -19.76 -14.37
C THR A 130 -8.94 -20.23 -13.11
N ALA A 131 -7.79 -20.89 -13.25
CA ALA A 131 -7.03 -21.48 -12.15
C ALA A 131 -5.86 -20.60 -11.65
N GLY A 132 -5.70 -19.38 -12.14
CA GLY A 132 -4.63 -18.50 -11.66
C GLY A 132 -4.80 -17.04 -12.06
N TRP A 133 -3.74 -16.26 -11.85
CA TRP A 133 -3.70 -14.84 -12.18
C TRP A 133 -2.51 -14.48 -13.06
N GLY A 134 -2.67 -13.48 -13.93
CA GLY A 134 -1.56 -12.79 -14.56
C GLY A 134 -0.94 -11.83 -13.56
N VAL A 135 0.38 -11.89 -13.34
CA VAL A 135 1.06 -11.06 -12.34
C VAL A 135 2.30 -10.41 -12.94
N VAL A 136 2.44 -9.10 -12.74
CA VAL A 136 3.61 -8.32 -13.10
C VAL A 136 4.11 -7.55 -11.89
N THR A 137 5.38 -7.71 -11.55
CA THR A 137 6.04 -6.91 -10.50
C THR A 137 7.15 -6.08 -11.11
N PHE A 138 7.36 -4.89 -10.56
CA PHE A 138 8.34 -3.91 -11.05
C PHE A 138 9.44 -3.72 -10.00
N ASP A 139 10.68 -3.55 -10.46
CA ASP A 139 11.75 -3.14 -9.55
C ASP A 139 11.78 -1.61 -9.48
N ALA A 140 11.35 -1.08 -8.33
CA ALA A 140 11.26 0.36 -8.10
C ALA A 140 11.82 0.70 -6.70
N PRO A 141 13.15 0.67 -6.55
CA PRO A 141 13.79 0.95 -5.26
C PRO A 141 13.63 2.41 -4.83
N ALA A 142 13.44 3.32 -5.79
CA ALA A 142 13.23 4.74 -5.58
C ALA A 142 11.74 5.13 -5.64
N ASP A 143 11.48 6.42 -5.67
CA ASP A 143 10.17 6.99 -5.96
C ASP A 143 9.71 6.59 -7.36
N PHE A 144 8.40 6.36 -7.49
CA PHE A 144 7.85 5.90 -8.75
C PHE A 144 6.42 6.38 -8.96
N VAL A 145 6.03 6.39 -10.24
CA VAL A 145 4.65 6.44 -10.69
C VAL A 145 4.43 5.23 -11.58
N LEU A 146 3.64 4.27 -11.10
CA LEU A 146 3.14 3.16 -11.89
C LEU A 146 1.81 3.60 -12.50
N ALA A 147 1.74 3.63 -13.83
CA ALA A 147 0.55 4.00 -14.56
C ALA A 147 -0.03 2.76 -15.25
N VAL A 148 -1.35 2.57 -15.11
CA VAL A 148 -2.09 1.44 -15.67
C VAL A 148 -3.30 1.98 -16.42
N GLN A 149 -3.25 1.96 -17.75
CA GLN A 149 -4.36 2.36 -18.61
C GLN A 149 -5.19 1.13 -19.01
N PHE A 150 -6.51 1.22 -18.83
CA PHE A 150 -7.44 0.14 -19.11
C PHE A 150 -7.83 0.15 -20.59
N GLU A 151 -7.68 -0.98 -21.31
CA GLU A 151 -8.15 -1.08 -22.70
C GLU A 151 -9.65 -1.39 -22.80
N ARG A 152 -10.24 -1.90 -21.72
CA ARG A 152 -11.66 -2.26 -21.61
C ARG A 152 -12.18 -1.84 -20.25
N ASP A 153 -13.48 -1.57 -20.18
CA ASP A 153 -14.17 -1.42 -18.91
C ASP A 153 -13.96 -2.72 -18.11
N ALA A 154 -13.65 -2.59 -16.83
CA ALA A 154 -13.70 -3.74 -15.96
C ALA A 154 -15.14 -4.27 -15.93
N GLY A 155 -15.32 -5.57 -16.10
CA GLY A 155 -16.64 -6.20 -15.99
C GLY A 155 -17.27 -5.85 -14.65
N ALA A 156 -18.61 -5.78 -14.61
CA ALA A 156 -19.31 -5.72 -13.33
C ALA A 156 -18.86 -6.89 -12.44
N LEU A 157 -18.81 -6.69 -11.13
CA LEU A 157 -18.38 -7.65 -10.10
C LEU A 157 -19.09 -9.02 -10.09
N ALA A 158 -19.99 -9.28 -11.04
CA ALA A 158 -20.57 -10.60 -11.24
C ALA A 158 -19.46 -11.57 -11.66
N GLU A 159 -19.25 -12.61 -10.87
CA GLU A 159 -18.37 -13.71 -11.26
C GLU A 159 -18.68 -14.16 -12.70
N PRO A 160 -17.66 -14.47 -13.50
CA PRO A 160 -16.27 -14.74 -13.11
C PRO A 160 -15.38 -13.48 -13.08
N TRP A 161 -14.30 -13.55 -12.30
CA TRP A 161 -13.18 -12.59 -12.20
C TRP A 161 -12.42 -12.28 -13.52
N ALA A 162 -13.09 -12.49 -14.66
CA ALA A 162 -12.65 -12.07 -15.97
C ALA A 162 -12.53 -10.54 -16.02
N ASP A 163 -11.55 -10.05 -16.77
CA ASP A 163 -11.34 -8.61 -16.98
C ASP A 163 -11.00 -7.80 -15.70
N TYR A 164 -10.56 -8.49 -14.64
CA TYR A 164 -10.12 -7.85 -13.40
C TYR A 164 -8.70 -7.32 -13.50
N VAL A 165 -8.47 -6.15 -12.89
CA VAL A 165 -7.13 -5.60 -12.69
C VAL A 165 -7.03 -5.19 -11.23
N LEU A 166 -5.94 -5.53 -10.55
CA LEU A 166 -5.59 -4.93 -9.27
C LEU A 166 -4.23 -4.25 -9.40
N VAL A 167 -4.14 -3.02 -8.90
CA VAL A 167 -2.90 -2.23 -8.93
C VAL A 167 -2.48 -1.97 -7.51
N GLY A 168 -1.26 -2.35 -7.14
CA GLY A 168 -0.89 -2.38 -5.73
C GLY A 168 0.59 -2.52 -5.45
N LEU A 169 0.87 -2.89 -4.20
CA LEU A 169 2.21 -3.09 -3.68
C LEU A 169 2.29 -4.45 -2.99
N VAL A 170 3.39 -5.16 -3.23
CA VAL A 170 3.71 -6.45 -2.60
C VAL A 170 5.08 -6.43 -1.94
N PRO A 171 5.32 -7.18 -0.85
CA PRO A 171 6.65 -7.30 -0.28
C PRO A 171 7.64 -7.89 -1.30
N GLY A 172 8.85 -7.33 -1.38
CA GLY A 172 9.88 -7.74 -2.36
C GLY A 172 10.40 -9.17 -2.17
N THR A 173 10.07 -9.81 -1.04
CA THR A 173 10.33 -11.22 -0.75
C THR A 173 9.31 -12.16 -1.40
N VAL A 174 8.13 -11.65 -1.77
CA VAL A 174 7.06 -12.43 -2.42
C VAL A 174 7.35 -12.57 -3.91
N LYS A 175 7.23 -13.79 -4.43
CA LYS A 175 7.43 -14.07 -5.85
C LYS A 175 6.12 -13.93 -6.63
N ALA A 176 6.18 -13.42 -7.85
CA ALA A 176 5.00 -13.30 -8.73
C ALA A 176 4.27 -14.63 -8.94
N ALA A 177 5.01 -15.76 -9.02
CA ALA A 177 4.43 -17.10 -9.15
C ALA A 177 3.57 -17.51 -7.92
N GLN A 178 3.92 -17.05 -6.71
CA GLN A 178 3.14 -17.35 -5.51
C GLN A 178 1.82 -16.61 -5.52
N ILE A 179 1.84 -15.32 -5.90
CA ILE A 179 0.64 -14.50 -6.06
C ILE A 179 -0.26 -15.11 -7.15
N ALA A 180 0.33 -15.48 -8.29
CA ALA A 180 -0.40 -16.00 -9.43
C ALA A 180 -1.09 -17.35 -9.18
N ALA A 181 -0.53 -18.18 -8.31
CA ALA A 181 -1.10 -19.47 -7.93
C ALA A 181 -2.05 -19.39 -6.73
N SER A 182 -2.22 -18.20 -6.13
CA SER A 182 -3.09 -17.99 -4.97
C SER A 182 -4.55 -17.93 -5.40
N ASP A 183 -5.41 -18.55 -4.60
CA ASP A 183 -6.86 -18.34 -4.62
C ASP A 183 -7.23 -16.91 -4.18
N GLN A 184 -6.45 -16.35 -3.27
CA GLN A 184 -6.63 -15.01 -2.70
C GLN A 184 -5.38 -14.14 -2.95
N PRO A 185 -5.11 -13.72 -4.20
CA PRO A 185 -3.90 -12.97 -4.53
C PRO A 185 -3.83 -11.61 -3.80
N TRP A 186 -4.97 -11.08 -3.34
CA TRP A 186 -5.04 -9.83 -2.59
C TRP A 186 -4.40 -9.91 -1.19
N ASP A 187 -4.27 -11.11 -0.60
CA ASP A 187 -3.68 -11.28 0.73
C ASP A 187 -2.17 -11.02 0.78
N TRP A 188 -1.53 -10.94 -0.38
CA TRP A 188 -0.09 -10.77 -0.52
C TRP A 188 0.36 -9.30 -0.50
N GLY A 189 -0.56 -8.35 -0.41
CA GLY A 189 -0.22 -6.94 -0.59
C GLY A 189 -1.32 -5.97 -0.21
N VAL A 190 -1.21 -4.78 -0.78
CA VAL A 190 -2.22 -3.73 -0.72
C VAL A 190 -2.59 -3.34 -2.12
N TRP A 191 -3.88 -3.34 -2.41
CA TRP A 191 -4.40 -3.30 -3.77
C TRP A 191 -5.47 -2.26 -3.90
N VAL A 192 -5.49 -1.62 -5.05
CA VAL A 192 -6.53 -0.71 -5.50
C VAL A 192 -7.34 -1.48 -6.52
N ALA A 193 -8.65 -1.59 -6.30
CA ALA A 193 -9.58 -2.30 -7.16
C ALA A 193 -10.30 -1.30 -8.09
N PRO A 194 -9.89 -1.14 -9.35
CA PRO A 194 -10.40 -0.13 -10.28
C PRO A 194 -11.85 -0.37 -10.72
N CYS A 195 -12.30 -1.61 -10.61
CA CYS A 195 -13.61 -2.09 -11.00
C CYS A 195 -14.72 -1.82 -9.99
N THR A 196 -14.39 -1.31 -8.80
CA THR A 196 -15.37 -1.06 -7.74
C THR A 196 -15.83 0.40 -7.75
N SER A 197 -17.11 0.62 -7.39
CA SER A 197 -17.68 1.95 -7.20
C SER A 197 -18.31 2.01 -5.80
N PRO A 198 -17.77 2.80 -4.86
CA PRO A 198 -16.53 3.60 -4.98
C PRO A 198 -15.28 2.73 -5.12
N LEU A 199 -14.17 3.35 -5.53
CA LEU A 199 -12.87 2.69 -5.61
C LEU A 199 -12.47 2.14 -4.24
N GLN A 200 -12.08 0.87 -4.20
CA GLN A 200 -11.75 0.17 -2.96
C GLN A 200 -10.26 -0.09 -2.83
N VAL A 201 -9.78 -0.05 -1.59
CA VAL A 201 -8.44 -0.51 -1.20
C VAL A 201 -8.57 -1.80 -0.42
N TRP A 202 -7.96 -2.87 -0.92
CA TRP A 202 -7.92 -4.20 -0.32
C TRP A 202 -6.55 -4.44 0.32
N SER A 203 -6.50 -5.21 1.41
CA SER A 203 -5.23 -5.59 2.05
C SER A 203 -5.39 -6.88 2.85
N ARG A 204 -4.30 -7.55 3.23
CA ARG A 204 -4.37 -8.77 4.06
C ARG A 204 -5.24 -8.63 5.34
N MET A 205 -5.24 -7.45 5.97
CA MET A 205 -6.06 -7.21 7.16
C MET A 205 -7.53 -6.94 6.85
N ARG A 206 -7.87 -6.74 5.58
CA ARG A 206 -9.17 -6.28 5.09
C ARG A 206 -9.50 -7.00 3.79
N THR A 207 -10.24 -8.10 3.93
CA THR A 207 -10.77 -8.89 2.83
C THR A 207 -11.68 -8.03 1.92
N PRO A 208 -12.01 -8.49 0.70
CA PRO A 208 -12.98 -7.83 -0.19
C PRO A 208 -14.32 -7.51 0.48
N HIS A 209 -14.63 -8.16 1.60
CA HIS A 209 -15.85 -7.96 2.39
C HIS A 209 -15.78 -6.76 3.36
N ASN A 210 -14.61 -6.16 3.59
CA ASN A 210 -14.48 -4.93 4.41
C ASN A 210 -13.42 -3.94 3.85
N PRO A 211 -13.62 -3.45 2.62
CA PRO A 211 -12.66 -2.60 1.93
C PRO A 211 -12.61 -1.19 2.53
N ILE A 212 -11.47 -0.51 2.40
CA ILE A 212 -11.42 0.94 2.64
C ILE A 212 -11.87 1.64 1.36
N GLN A 213 -12.94 2.41 1.44
CA GLN A 213 -13.38 3.24 0.33
C GLN A 213 -12.47 4.45 0.19
N VAL A 214 -12.12 4.80 -1.06
CA VAL A 214 -11.42 6.03 -1.39
C VAL A 214 -12.48 7.09 -1.72
N PRO A 215 -12.86 7.99 -0.78
CA PRO A 215 -14.11 8.77 -0.89
C PRO A 215 -14.17 9.71 -2.10
N LEU A 216 -12.99 10.09 -2.60
CA LEU A 216 -12.81 11.02 -3.72
C LEU A 216 -12.91 10.34 -5.10
N LEU A 217 -12.90 9.00 -5.16
CA LEU A 217 -12.97 8.22 -6.40
C LEU A 217 -14.24 7.37 -6.36
N GLN A 218 -15.38 7.99 -6.66
CA GLN A 218 -16.71 7.40 -6.50
C GLN A 218 -17.09 6.41 -7.60
N GLU A 219 -16.43 6.48 -8.75
CA GLU A 219 -16.77 5.69 -9.93
C GLU A 219 -15.72 4.62 -10.20
N ALA A 220 -16.18 3.49 -10.74
CA ALA A 220 -15.30 2.49 -11.32
C ALA A 220 -14.61 3.06 -12.56
N LEU A 221 -13.35 2.68 -12.77
CA LEU A 221 -12.58 3.16 -13.91
C LEU A 221 -13.11 2.56 -15.22
N ARG A 222 -13.16 3.42 -16.24
CA ARG A 222 -13.58 3.12 -17.60
C ARG A 222 -12.39 2.87 -18.52
N ALA A 223 -12.65 2.22 -19.65
CA ALA A 223 -11.71 2.08 -20.75
C ALA A 223 -11.14 3.46 -21.13
N GLY A 224 -9.83 3.51 -21.37
CA GLY A 224 -9.09 4.72 -21.70
C GLY A 224 -8.58 5.50 -20.50
N GLN A 225 -9.18 5.36 -19.32
CA GLN A 225 -8.68 6.00 -18.10
C GLN A 225 -7.38 5.35 -17.63
N THR A 226 -6.56 6.13 -16.92
CA THR A 226 -5.27 5.69 -16.39
C THR A 226 -5.26 5.77 -14.87
N LEU A 227 -5.06 4.64 -14.19
CA LEU A 227 -4.80 4.63 -12.76
C LEU A 227 -3.32 4.85 -12.51
N HIS A 228 -2.98 5.86 -11.71
CA HIS A 228 -1.63 6.13 -11.27
C HIS A 228 -1.46 5.75 -9.81
N LEU A 229 -0.54 4.80 -9.54
CA LEU A 229 -0.04 4.50 -8.20
C LEU A 229 1.29 5.22 -8.00
N LYS A 230 1.31 6.22 -7.11
CA LYS A 230 2.45 7.11 -6.89
C LYS A 230 3.08 6.84 -5.53
N ARG A 231 4.40 6.71 -5.47
CA ARG A 231 5.18 6.70 -4.22
C ARG A 231 6.13 7.89 -4.23
N ASN A 232 6.06 8.72 -3.18
CA ASN A 232 6.93 9.88 -3.01
C ASN A 232 8.14 9.61 -2.07
N VAL A 233 9.03 10.60 -1.96
CA VAL A 233 10.30 10.53 -1.21
C VAL A 233 10.11 10.20 0.27
N GLN A 234 8.92 10.46 0.81
CA GLN A 234 8.54 10.14 2.19
C GLN A 234 7.97 8.72 2.32
N GLY A 235 8.02 7.92 1.25
CA GLY A 235 7.42 6.59 1.14
C GLY A 235 5.89 6.61 1.25
N ILE A 236 5.24 7.76 1.05
CA ILE A 236 3.79 7.86 1.04
C ILE A 236 3.30 7.38 -0.32
N VAL A 237 2.32 6.48 -0.29
CA VAL A 237 1.67 5.93 -1.47
C VAL A 237 0.34 6.65 -1.66
N GLY A 238 0.07 7.08 -2.89
CA GLY A 238 -1.19 7.68 -3.28
C GLY A 238 -1.67 7.14 -4.62
N VAL A 239 -2.94 7.38 -4.91
CA VAL A 239 -3.61 7.00 -6.16
C VAL A 239 -4.22 8.22 -6.82
N SER A 240 -4.06 8.36 -8.13
CA SER A 240 -4.85 9.30 -8.92
C SER A 240 -5.41 8.61 -10.15
N VAL A 241 -6.52 9.13 -10.67
CA VAL A 241 -7.06 8.72 -11.98
C VAL A 241 -6.76 9.85 -12.94
N ASP A 242 -6.15 9.51 -14.07
CA ASP A 242 -5.65 10.44 -15.08
C ASP A 242 -4.79 11.54 -14.40
N ASP A 243 -4.96 12.80 -14.81
CA ASP A 243 -4.28 13.97 -14.25
C ASP A 243 -4.94 14.48 -12.95
N GLY A 244 -5.82 13.69 -12.33
CA GLY A 244 -6.50 14.04 -11.09
C GLY A 244 -5.56 14.18 -9.89
N ALA A 245 -6.07 14.80 -8.82
CA ALA A 245 -5.35 14.92 -7.57
C ALA A 245 -5.07 13.54 -6.96
N ALA A 246 -3.84 13.32 -6.49
CA ALA A 246 -3.47 12.08 -5.82
C ALA A 246 -4.13 11.99 -4.44
N VAL A 247 -4.93 10.95 -4.24
CA VAL A 247 -5.52 10.60 -2.96
C VAL A 247 -4.56 9.69 -2.23
N ARG A 248 -4.15 10.10 -1.03
CA ARG A 248 -3.25 9.31 -0.19
C ARG A 248 -3.93 8.00 0.22
N LEU A 249 -3.21 6.89 0.05
CA LEU A 249 -3.68 5.61 0.60
C LEU A 249 -3.53 5.62 2.12
N PRO A 250 -4.44 4.98 2.87
CA PRO A 250 -4.39 4.93 4.32
C PRO A 250 -3.02 4.44 4.81
N SER A 251 -2.46 5.08 5.83
CA SER A 251 -1.16 4.71 6.40
C SER A 251 -1.13 3.30 6.96
N SER A 252 -2.28 2.75 7.38
CA SER A 252 -2.44 1.34 7.77
C SER A 252 -2.28 0.38 6.59
N SER A 253 -2.52 0.85 5.37
CA SER A 253 -2.33 0.10 4.12
C SER A 253 -0.90 0.23 3.60
N VAL A 254 -0.15 1.25 4.00
CA VAL A 254 1.27 1.37 3.65
C VAL A 254 2.05 0.64 4.73
N TRP A 255 2.63 -0.52 4.38
CA TRP A 255 3.53 -1.29 5.26
C TRP A 255 4.75 -0.43 5.68
N ARG A 256 4.57 0.41 6.70
CA ARG A 256 5.62 1.19 7.36
C ARG A 256 6.13 0.37 8.54
N GLY A 257 7.41 0.00 8.52
CA GLY A 257 8.12 -0.50 9.70
C GLY A 257 8.69 -1.91 9.63
N SER A 258 8.46 -2.70 8.58
CA SER A 258 9.01 -4.06 8.49
C SER A 258 10.45 -4.12 7.94
N GLY A 259 11.00 -3.01 7.46
CA GLY A 259 12.26 -2.99 6.71
C GLY A 259 12.19 -3.72 5.36
N VAL A 260 11.04 -4.27 4.99
CA VAL A 260 10.85 -5.00 3.74
C VAL A 260 10.51 -4.00 2.63
N ALA A 261 11.34 -3.98 1.58
CA ALA A 261 11.08 -3.17 0.40
C ALA A 261 9.78 -3.64 -0.27
N MET A 262 8.85 -2.72 -0.53
CA MET A 262 7.63 -3.01 -1.29
C MET A 262 7.88 -2.76 -2.78
N ARG A 263 7.34 -3.64 -3.64
CA ARG A 263 7.40 -3.54 -5.10
C ARG A 263 6.04 -3.21 -5.69
N PRO A 264 5.95 -2.30 -6.67
CA PRO A 264 4.76 -2.11 -7.46
C PRO A 264 4.37 -3.43 -8.14
N CYS A 265 3.07 -3.72 -8.15
CA CYS A 265 2.52 -4.94 -8.71
C CYS A 265 1.20 -4.68 -9.42
N VAL A 266 0.99 -5.39 -10.54
CA VAL A 266 -0.29 -5.46 -11.24
C VAL A 266 -0.72 -6.92 -11.29
N ILE A 267 -1.94 -7.20 -10.84
CA ILE A 267 -2.61 -8.50 -11.01
C ILE A 267 -3.67 -8.32 -12.10
N LEU A 268 -3.77 -9.31 -12.98
CA LEU A 268 -4.71 -9.38 -14.09
C LEU A 268 -5.52 -10.68 -13.99
N GLY A 269 -6.84 -10.57 -14.10
CA GLY A 269 -7.74 -11.70 -14.29
C GLY A 269 -7.58 -12.32 -15.68
N PRO A 270 -8.35 -13.37 -16.00
CA PRO A 270 -8.43 -13.92 -17.35
C PRO A 270 -8.91 -12.88 -18.37
N ASN A 271 -8.43 -12.98 -19.61
CA ASN A 271 -8.79 -12.13 -20.77
C ASN A 271 -8.48 -10.62 -20.62
N THR A 272 -7.87 -10.22 -19.51
CA THR A 272 -7.59 -8.81 -19.24
C THR A 272 -6.42 -8.29 -20.05
N VAL A 273 -6.58 -7.08 -20.58
CA VAL A 273 -5.52 -6.33 -21.26
C VAL A 273 -5.41 -4.93 -20.67
N ALA A 274 -4.20 -4.51 -20.38
CA ALA A 274 -3.88 -3.17 -19.91
C ALA A 274 -2.59 -2.66 -20.53
N LYS A 275 -2.41 -1.34 -20.59
CA LYS A 275 -1.10 -0.74 -20.85
C LYS A 275 -0.49 -0.31 -19.53
N VAL A 276 0.76 -0.69 -19.32
CA VAL A 276 1.46 -0.45 -18.07
C VAL A 276 2.85 0.10 -18.33
N TRP A 277 3.13 1.24 -17.70
CA TRP A 277 4.45 1.84 -17.69
C TRP A 277 4.77 2.33 -16.28
N ILE A 278 6.06 2.40 -15.96
CA ILE A 278 6.54 2.90 -14.67
C ILE A 278 7.60 3.96 -14.90
N THR A 279 7.40 5.11 -14.27
CA THR A 279 8.37 6.21 -14.26
C THR A 279 9.07 6.21 -12.91
N LEU A 280 10.39 6.11 -12.93
CA LEU A 280 11.23 6.22 -11.73
C LEU A 280 11.71 7.65 -11.57
N PHE A 281 11.66 8.16 -10.35
CA PHE A 281 12.24 9.47 -10.01
C PHE A 281 13.56 9.21 -9.30
N SER A 282 14.65 9.64 -9.93
CA SER A 282 15.94 9.71 -9.25
C SER A 282 15.78 10.67 -8.07
N ASP A 283 16.26 10.29 -6.91
CA ASP A 283 16.35 11.14 -5.73
C ASP A 283 17.42 12.22 -6.03
N SER A 284 17.12 13.16 -6.93
CA SER A 284 17.98 14.29 -7.23
C SER A 284 17.84 15.25 -6.06
N ARG A 285 18.39 14.88 -4.90
CA ARG A 285 18.58 15.80 -3.79
C ARG A 285 19.43 16.94 -4.33
N PRO A 286 18.86 18.15 -4.49
CA PRO A 286 19.66 19.27 -4.94
C PRO A 286 20.60 19.62 -3.79
N GLY A 287 21.90 19.36 -3.96
CA GLY A 287 22.92 19.99 -3.11
C GLY A 287 23.51 19.16 -1.96
N GLN A 288 23.90 17.91 -2.20
CA GLN A 288 25.19 17.45 -1.66
C GLN A 288 26.24 17.51 -2.77
N GLY A 289 26.43 18.72 -3.32
CA GLY A 289 27.69 18.99 -3.99
C GLY A 289 28.75 18.96 -2.90
N GLY A 290 29.63 17.97 -2.97
CA GLY A 290 30.87 18.01 -2.20
C GLY A 290 31.57 19.31 -2.54
N GLU A 291 31.72 20.18 -1.56
CA GLU A 291 32.82 21.13 -1.56
C GLU A 291 34.09 20.28 -1.51
N ASP A 292 34.63 19.98 -2.68
CA ASP A 292 36.06 19.72 -2.83
C ASP A 292 36.77 20.98 -2.32
N SER A 293 37.05 21.04 -1.02
CA SER A 293 38.06 21.93 -0.44
C SER A 293 39.42 21.24 -0.59
N PRO A 294 40.30 21.72 -1.47
CA PRO A 294 41.68 21.26 -1.53
C PRO A 294 42.50 22.03 -0.48
N GLU A 295 42.21 21.85 0.81
CA GLU A 295 42.96 22.55 1.86
C GLU A 295 42.91 21.85 3.22
N ALA A 296 43.36 20.59 3.27
CA ALA A 296 43.64 19.91 4.54
C ALA A 296 44.77 18.86 4.42
N ASP A 297 45.83 19.18 3.67
CA ASP A 297 47.06 18.40 3.62
C ASP A 297 48.20 19.19 4.28
N ALA A 298 48.07 19.44 5.58
CA ALA A 298 49.14 20.06 6.36
C ALA A 298 49.02 19.81 7.87
N ASN A 299 48.63 18.61 8.34
CA ASN A 299 48.87 18.27 9.75
C ASN A 299 48.80 16.76 10.09
N GLN A 300 49.60 15.92 9.42
CA GLN A 300 49.89 14.57 9.94
C GLN A 300 51.37 14.22 9.73
N ARG A 301 52.24 14.80 10.58
CA ARG A 301 53.58 14.28 10.87
C ARG A 301 53.94 14.58 12.32
N ALA A 302 53.54 13.70 13.25
CA ALA A 302 54.25 13.43 14.51
C ALA A 302 53.44 12.43 15.36
N ALA A 303 53.66 11.14 15.14
CA ALA A 303 53.63 10.11 16.19
C ALA A 303 54.07 8.80 15.55
N GLY A 304 55.35 8.47 15.70
CA GLY A 304 55.83 7.12 15.44
C GLY A 304 55.28 6.16 16.49
N ASN A 305 55.04 4.93 16.09
CA ASN A 305 55.13 3.76 16.95
C ASN A 305 55.46 2.53 16.10
N ASP A 306 56.54 1.87 16.50
CA ASP A 306 57.10 0.63 15.95
C ASP A 306 56.10 -0.55 15.99
N PRO A 307 56.14 -1.46 15.00
CA PRO A 307 55.44 -2.74 15.05
C PRO A 307 56.44 -3.87 15.36
N GLN A 308 56.63 -4.19 16.63
CA GLN A 308 57.23 -5.45 17.05
C GLN A 308 56.63 -5.86 18.40
N GLU A 309 56.38 -7.17 18.58
CA GLU A 309 55.74 -7.83 19.73
C GLU A 309 54.20 -7.81 19.81
N ALA A 310 53.58 -8.90 19.34
CA ALA A 310 52.66 -9.71 20.16
C ALA A 310 52.12 -10.89 19.33
N ALA A 311 53.01 -11.84 19.03
CA ALA A 311 52.63 -13.19 18.65
C ALA A 311 53.14 -14.12 19.76
N ALA A 312 52.28 -14.44 20.74
CA ALA A 312 52.35 -15.63 21.61
C ALA A 312 51.37 -15.47 22.79
N GLN A 313 50.30 -16.27 22.80
CA GLN A 313 49.57 -16.84 23.95
C GLN A 313 48.24 -17.37 23.38
N ASP A 314 48.21 -18.59 22.86
CA ASP A 314 48.19 -19.87 23.60
C ASP A 314 46.94 -19.95 24.50
N VAL A 315 45.88 -20.56 23.98
CA VAL A 315 45.49 -21.95 24.31
C VAL A 315 45.27 -22.12 25.81
N ALA A 316 44.09 -21.71 26.29
CA ALA A 316 43.44 -22.29 27.45
C ALA A 316 42.00 -21.79 27.52
N GLN A 317 41.06 -22.58 26.99
CA GLN A 317 39.75 -22.89 27.60
C GLN A 317 38.84 -23.57 26.56
N ARG A 318 39.12 -24.86 26.39
CA ARG A 318 38.16 -25.86 25.95
C ARG A 318 37.57 -26.46 27.23
N ALA A 319 36.27 -26.35 27.44
CA ALA A 319 35.38 -27.43 27.90
C ALA A 319 34.03 -26.85 28.36
N GLU A 320 33.01 -27.69 28.25
CA GLU A 320 31.65 -27.54 28.79
C GLU A 320 30.68 -26.67 27.98
N CYS A 321 30.07 -27.29 26.96
CA CYS A 321 28.61 -27.36 26.78
C CYS A 321 28.30 -28.42 25.72
N VAL A 322 28.06 -29.65 26.19
CA VAL A 322 27.60 -30.79 25.37
C VAL A 322 26.15 -31.10 25.76
N ALA A 323 25.35 -31.38 24.71
CA ALA A 323 24.03 -32.03 24.67
C ALA A 323 22.77 -31.13 24.65
N PRO A 324 21.66 -31.61 24.04
CA PRO A 324 21.62 -32.12 22.66
C PRO A 324 20.43 -31.57 21.84
N GLN A 325 20.66 -31.50 20.53
CA GLN A 325 19.61 -31.46 19.52
C GLN A 325 18.92 -32.84 19.45
N GLY A 326 17.59 -32.88 19.52
CA GLY A 326 16.85 -34.12 19.29
C GLY A 326 15.43 -34.15 19.84
N ALA A 327 14.54 -33.28 19.35
CA ALA A 327 13.08 -33.43 19.50
C ALA A 327 12.32 -32.41 18.63
N CYS A 328 12.34 -32.56 17.30
CA CYS A 328 11.34 -31.85 16.46
C CYS A 328 11.13 -32.45 15.05
N GLN A 329 11.59 -33.67 14.79
CA GLN A 329 11.43 -34.32 13.47
C GLN A 329 10.63 -35.65 13.52
N ALA A 330 10.00 -35.99 14.64
CA ALA A 330 9.26 -37.24 14.77
C ALA A 330 7.72 -37.12 14.57
N GLU A 331 7.18 -35.92 14.35
CA GLU A 331 5.71 -35.71 14.36
C GLU A 331 5.09 -35.40 12.97
N GLN A 332 5.86 -35.41 11.88
CA GLN A 332 5.33 -35.17 10.53
C GLN A 332 5.40 -36.36 9.56
N GLN A 333 5.86 -37.53 10.03
CA GLN A 333 5.88 -38.77 9.22
C GLN A 333 4.78 -39.79 9.59
N ALA A 334 3.88 -39.47 10.52
CA ALA A 334 2.81 -40.39 10.95
C ALA A 334 1.45 -40.21 10.24
N GLN A 335 1.35 -39.40 9.17
CA GLN A 335 0.09 -39.22 8.41
C GLN A 335 0.17 -39.65 6.95
N ARG A 336 1.21 -40.41 6.56
CA ARG A 336 1.37 -40.89 5.18
C ARG A 336 1.80 -42.36 5.12
N THR A 337 1.03 -43.27 5.71
CA THR A 337 1.02 -44.69 5.33
C THR A 337 -0.19 -45.40 5.95
N GLY A 338 -1.07 -45.91 5.11
CA GLY A 338 -2.28 -46.68 5.40
C GLY A 338 -3.19 -46.62 4.17
N ALA A 339 -2.79 -47.26 3.06
CA ALA A 339 -3.10 -48.66 2.70
C ALA A 339 -4.62 -48.82 2.47
N GLU A 340 -5.10 -48.78 1.22
CA GLU A 340 -5.12 -49.86 0.20
C GLU A 340 -6.21 -50.92 0.45
N ASP A 341 -6.79 -51.33 -0.68
CA ASP A 341 -7.73 -52.44 -0.95
C ASP A 341 -9.19 -52.34 -0.49
N ASP A 342 -10.06 -52.01 -1.45
CA ASP A 342 -11.14 -52.93 -1.82
C ASP A 342 -11.48 -52.79 -3.31
N ALA A 343 -11.05 -53.77 -4.08
CA ALA A 343 -11.46 -54.00 -5.45
C ALA A 343 -12.82 -54.70 -5.47
N GLN A 344 -13.85 -54.04 -6.01
CA GLN A 344 -15.03 -54.73 -6.52
C GLN A 344 -15.33 -54.30 -7.96
N GLU A 345 -15.08 -55.27 -8.83
CA GLU A 345 -15.43 -55.41 -10.22
C GLU A 345 -16.96 -55.53 -10.39
N LEU A 346 -17.63 -54.51 -10.96
CA LEU A 346 -18.98 -54.67 -11.53
C LEU A 346 -19.20 -53.73 -12.75
N ARG A 347 -19.11 -54.35 -13.93
CA ARG A 347 -19.82 -54.18 -15.22
C ARG A 347 -20.41 -52.81 -15.64
N PRO A 348 -20.28 -52.43 -16.93
CA PRO A 348 -20.98 -51.27 -17.48
C PRO A 348 -22.46 -51.60 -17.74
N VAL A 349 -23.35 -50.74 -17.24
CA VAL A 349 -24.76 -50.71 -17.63
C VAL A 349 -24.93 -49.52 -18.57
N GLU A 350 -25.10 -49.83 -19.85
CA GLU A 350 -25.68 -48.91 -20.83
C GLU A 350 -27.11 -48.58 -20.39
N VAL A 351 -27.41 -47.29 -20.24
CA VAL A 351 -28.80 -46.81 -20.22
C VAL A 351 -28.89 -45.67 -21.22
N ASP A 352 -29.44 -46.01 -22.38
CA ASP A 352 -30.11 -45.08 -23.27
C ASP A 352 -31.11 -44.22 -22.49
N ARG A 353 -30.97 -42.90 -22.59
CA ARG A 353 -32.06 -41.97 -22.28
C ARG A 353 -32.23 -40.98 -23.42
N GLU A 354 -33.18 -41.31 -24.28
CA GLU A 354 -33.83 -40.40 -25.20
C GLU A 354 -34.52 -39.22 -24.47
N PRO A 355 -34.74 -38.09 -25.19
CA PRO A 355 -35.36 -36.89 -24.65
C PRO A 355 -36.89 -36.99 -24.69
N SER A 356 -37.55 -36.65 -23.58
CA SER A 356 -39.01 -36.54 -23.53
C SER A 356 -39.44 -35.12 -23.13
N ARG A 357 -40.06 -34.46 -24.11
CA ARG A 357 -41.29 -33.67 -24.08
C ARG A 357 -41.52 -32.64 -22.95
N ALA A 358 -41.71 -31.39 -23.41
CA ALA A 358 -42.89 -30.55 -23.22
C ALA A 358 -43.78 -30.76 -21.97
N ASN A 359 -43.91 -29.69 -21.19
CA ASN A 359 -45.14 -29.19 -20.53
C ASN A 359 -44.97 -27.65 -20.51
N GLU A 360 -45.78 -26.85 -21.19
CA GLU A 360 -47.18 -26.47 -20.89
C GLU A 360 -47.35 -25.77 -19.54
N GLU A 361 -47.72 -24.49 -19.66
CA GLU A 361 -48.76 -23.73 -18.92
C GLU A 361 -48.90 -23.86 -17.40
N SER A 362 -48.81 -22.70 -16.74
CA SER A 362 -49.79 -22.18 -15.76
C SER A 362 -49.28 -20.76 -15.37
N ASP A 363 -49.91 -19.66 -15.75
CA ASP A 363 -51.20 -19.12 -15.28
C ASP A 363 -51.34 -19.05 -13.75
N ASP A 364 -51.76 -17.86 -13.33
CA ASP A 364 -52.40 -17.49 -12.07
C ASP A 364 -51.51 -17.44 -10.80
N ASP A 365 -51.34 -16.24 -10.25
CA ASP A 365 -52.17 -15.84 -9.11
C ASP A 365 -51.96 -14.36 -8.77
N ASP A 366 -53.08 -13.65 -8.83
CA ASP A 366 -53.37 -12.40 -8.16
C ASP A 366 -53.03 -12.49 -6.66
N ASP A 367 -52.55 -11.39 -6.07
CA ASP A 367 -52.92 -11.00 -4.71
C ASP A 367 -52.65 -9.50 -4.55
N ASP A 368 -53.69 -8.74 -4.85
CA ASP A 368 -54.02 -7.50 -4.18
C ASP A 368 -54.01 -7.74 -2.66
N ASP A 369 -53.33 -6.89 -1.88
CA ASP A 369 -53.85 -6.54 -0.56
C ASP A 369 -53.34 -5.19 -0.05
N ASP A 370 -54.34 -4.37 0.23
CA ASP A 370 -54.38 -3.10 0.93
C ASP A 370 -53.56 -3.04 2.24
N ASP A 371 -52.85 -1.93 2.47
CA ASP A 371 -52.77 -1.37 3.82
C ASP A 371 -52.70 0.17 3.82
N PRO A 372 -53.85 0.86 3.89
CA PRO A 372 -53.92 2.30 4.05
C PRO A 372 -54.49 2.71 5.43
N ALA A 373 -54.05 2.18 6.59
CA ALA A 373 -54.41 2.85 7.86
C ALA A 373 -53.60 2.40 9.08
N ARG A 374 -52.57 3.18 9.45
CA ARG A 374 -52.21 3.33 10.87
C ARG A 374 -52.12 4.79 11.28
N GLN A 375 -53.30 5.36 11.54
CA GLN A 375 -53.49 6.47 12.48
C GLN A 375 -53.55 5.95 13.92
N GLY A 376 -52.98 6.71 14.85
CA GLY A 376 -53.48 6.82 16.22
C GLY A 376 -52.52 6.41 17.34
N ARG A 377 -51.77 7.37 17.89
CA ARG A 377 -52.16 8.12 19.11
C ARG A 377 -51.17 9.23 19.44
#